data_AF-A0A916W651-F1
#
_entry.id   AF-A0A916W651-F1
#
_cell.length_a   1.000
_cell.length_b   1.000
_cell.length_c   1.000
_cell.angle_alpha   90.00
_cell.angle_beta   90.00
_cell.angle_gamma   90.00
#
_symmetry.space_group_name_H-M   'P 1'
#
loop_
_entity.id
_entity.type
_entity.pdbx_description
1 polymer ?
#
loop_
_entity_poly.entity_id
_entity_poly.type
_entity_poly.pdbx_seq_one_letter_code
_entity_poly.pdbx_strand_id
1 'polypeptide(L)' 'MSILLNIVAILFILASLIPNIRFWKRFRKLDIGDTIEAEMVQHSLKDLKFGISLFGIGAILAIIAIFI' A
#
# COMPACT_ATOMS: atom_id res chain seq x y z
N MET A 1 13.54 -18.73 13.71
CA MET A 1 13.96 -17.54 12.92
C MET A 1 12.89 -17.15 11.89
N SER A 2 12.27 -18.12 11.22
CA SER A 2 11.26 -17.95 10.18
C SER A 2 9.93 -17.34 10.64
N ILE A 3 9.48 -17.61 11.88
CA ILE A 3 8.23 -17.03 12.43
C ILE A 3 8.30 -15.50 12.55
N LEU A 4 9.43 -14.97 13.01
CA LEU A 4 9.59 -13.52 13.20
C LEU A 4 9.58 -12.79 11.84
N LEU A 5 10.23 -13.37 10.83
CA LEU A 5 10.22 -12.86 9.46
C LEU A 5 8.82 -12.86 8.85
N ASN A 6 8.05 -13.94 9.07
CA ASN A 6 6.67 -14.04 8.61
C ASN A 6 5.76 -12.98 9.26
N ILE A 7 5.91 -12.75 10.57
CA ILE A 7 5.15 -11.69 11.27
C ILE A 7 5.47 -10.33 10.67
N VAL A 8 6.75 -10.02 10.44
CA VAL A 8 7.17 -8.75 9.81
C VAL A 8 6.61 -8.63 8.39
N ALA A 9 6.69 -9.69 7.57
CA ALA A 9 6.15 -9.68 6.22
C ALA A 9 4.63 -9.41 6.21
N ILE A 10 3.88 -10.05 7.11
CA ILE A 10 2.44 -9.82 7.27
C ILE A 10 2.17 -8.36 7.66
N LEU A 11 2.93 -7.79 8.58
CA LEU A 11 2.78 -6.38 8.98
C LEU A 11 3.01 -5.43 7.80
N PHE A 12 4.03 -5.68 6.96
CA PHE A 12 4.28 -4.89 5.75
C PHE A 12 3.14 -5.00 4.73
N ILE A 13 2.60 -6.20 4.53
CA ILE A 13 1.45 -6.42 3.64
C ILE A 13 0.21 -5.70 4.19
N LEU A 14 -0.09 -5.84 5.48
CA LEU A 14 -1.22 -5.14 6.10
C LEU A 14 -1.04 -3.61 6.04
N ALA A 15 0.18 -3.10 6.25
CA ALA A 15 0.48 -1.68 6.13
C ALA A 15 0.27 -1.16 4.70
N SER A 16 0.56 -1.98 3.68
CA SER A 16 0.33 -1.61 2.27
C SER A 16 -1.16 -1.43 1.90
N LEU A 17 -2.08 -2.03 2.67
CA LEU A 17 -3.52 -1.88 2.44
C LEU A 17 -4.04 -0.51 2.87
N ILE A 18 -3.39 0.13 3.85
CA ILE A 18 -3.79 1.44 4.39
C ILE A 18 -3.87 2.52 3.30
N PRO A 19 -2.84 2.75 2.47
CA PRO A 19 -2.92 3.75 1.40
C PRO A 19 -3.99 3.40 0.36
N ASN A 20 -4.22 2.11 0.08
CA ASN A 20 -5.28 1.66 -0.83
C ASN A 20 -6.68 2.00 -0.31
N ILE A 21 -6.94 1.73 0.99
CA ILE A 21 -8.21 2.09 1.63
C ILE A 21 -8.40 3.61 1.66
N ARG A 22 -7.33 4.37 1.94
CA ARG A 22 -7.37 5.84 1.95
C ARG A 22 -7.66 6.40 0.56
N PHE A 23 -7.01 5.86 -0.47
CA PHE A 23 -7.27 6.19 -1.86
C PHE A 23 -8.73 5.89 -2.23
N TRP A 24 -9.24 4.69 -1.91
CA TRP A 24 -10.62 4.31 -2.19
C TRP A 24 -11.64 5.23 -1.50
N LYS A 25 -11.39 5.60 -0.23
CA LYS A 25 -12.25 6.54 0.50
C LYS A 25 -12.26 7.93 -0.11
N ARG A 26 -11.12 8.41 -0.64
CA ARG A 26 -11.03 9.70 -1.34
C ARG A 26 -11.72 9.63 -2.70
N PHE A 27 -11.49 8.55 -3.45
CA PHE A 27 -12.10 8.32 -4.75
C PHE A 27 -13.63 8.24 -4.66
N ARG A 28 -14.17 7.56 -3.64
CA ARG A 28 -15.63 7.47 -3.42
C ARG A 28 -16.31 8.82 -3.14
N LYS A 29 -15.54 9.85 -2.75
CA LYS A 29 -16.07 11.20 -2.52
C LYS A 29 -16.10 12.06 -3.78
N LEU A 30 -15.51 11.60 -4.88
CA LEU A 30 -15.54 12.29 -6.17
C LEU A 30 -16.79 11.86 -6.93
N ASP A 31 -17.56 12.83 -7.42
CA ASP A 31 -18.68 12.60 -8.32
C ASP A 31 -18.29 12.85 -9.78
N ILE A 32 -19.13 12.36 -10.69
CA ILE A 32 -18.91 12.51 -12.14
C ILE A 32 -19.09 13.99 -12.51
N GLY A 33 -18.01 14.62 -12.97
CA GLY A 33 -17.99 16.04 -13.32
C GLY A 33 -17.13 16.90 -12.39
N ASP A 34 -16.67 16.33 -11.26
CA ASP A 34 -15.71 17.01 -10.39
C ASP A 34 -14.34 17.16 -11.07
N THR A 35 -13.80 18.37 -11.02
CA THR A 35 -12.39 18.61 -11.40
C THR A 35 -11.47 18.05 -10.33
N ILE A 36 -10.67 17.05 -10.70
CA ILE A 36 -9.65 16.49 -9.82
C ILE A 36 -8.51 17.49 -9.70
N GLU A 37 -8.35 18.08 -8.51
CA GLU A 37 -7.25 19.00 -8.23
C GLU A 37 -5.90 18.29 -8.37
N ALA A 38 -4.92 18.98 -8.95
CA ALA A 38 -3.58 18.44 -9.15
C ALA A 38 -2.91 18.00 -7.83
N GLU A 39 -3.20 18.68 -6.73
CA GLU A 39 -2.73 18.32 -5.39
C GLU A 39 -3.29 16.96 -4.93
N MET A 40 -4.56 16.69 -5.22
CA MET A 40 -5.19 15.39 -4.94
C MET A 40 -4.54 14.27 -5.75
N VAL A 41 -4.22 14.52 -7.03
CA VAL A 41 -3.51 13.56 -7.90
C VAL A 41 -2.12 13.25 -7.34
N GLN A 42 -1.34 14.29 -7.01
CA GLN A 42 0.02 14.10 -6.49
C GLN A 42 0.02 13.36 -5.15
N HIS A 43 -0.88 13.70 -4.24
CA HIS A 43 -0.98 13.02 -2.95
C HIS A 43 -1.42 11.56 -3.11
N SER A 44 -2.35 11.30 -4.03
CA SER A 44 -2.81 9.94 -4.32
C SER A 44 -1.73 9.09 -4.97
N LEU A 45 -0.96 9.65 -5.90
CA LEU A 45 0.20 8.98 -6.50
C LEU A 45 1.29 8.69 -5.47
N LYS A 46 1.53 9.60 -4.52
CA LYS A 46 2.49 9.38 -3.43
C LYS A 46 2.03 8.24 -2.51
N ASP A 47 0.77 8.24 -2.11
CA ASP A 47 0.18 7.18 -1.28
C ASP A 47 0.22 5.83 -2.01
N LEU A 48 -0.09 5.81 -3.32
CA LEU A 48 -0.02 4.61 -4.15
C LEU A 48 1.40 4.07 -4.28
N LYS A 49 2.37 4.94 -4.60
CA LYS A 49 3.80 4.57 -4.66
C LYS A 49 4.27 4.01 -3.33
N PHE A 50 3.90 4.63 -2.21
CA PHE A 50 4.24 4.14 -0.88
C PHE A 50 3.63 2.75 -0.59
N GLY A 51 2.35 2.56 -0.95
CA GLY A 51 1.67 1.27 -0.81
C GLY A 51 2.32 0.16 -1.64
N ILE A 52 2.62 0.42 -2.91
CA ILE A 52 3.29 -0.54 -3.81
C ILE A 52 4.68 -0.88 -3.28
N SER A 53 5.45 0.11 -2.80
CA SER A 53 6.77 -0.14 -2.22
C SER A 53 6.69 -1.03 -0.98
N LEU A 54 5.76 -0.75 -0.05
CA LEU A 54 5.54 -1.58 1.14
C LEU A 54 5.12 -3.00 0.77
N PHE A 55 4.23 -3.14 -0.22
CA PHE A 55 3.79 -4.45 -0.72
C PHE A 55 4.97 -5.23 -1.32
N GLY A 56 5.80 -4.57 -2.15
CA GLY A 56 6.99 -5.18 -2.74
C GLY A 56 8.00 -5.64 -1.69
N ILE A 57 8.28 -4.82 -0.68
CA ILE A 57 9.16 -5.19 0.45
C ILE A 57 8.57 -6.38 1.21
N GLY A 58 7.28 -6.35 1.53
CA GLY A 58 6.58 -7.44 2.21
C GLY A 58 6.63 -8.75 1.42
N ALA A 59 6.42 -8.69 0.10
CA ALA A 59 6.49 -9.85 -0.78
C ALA A 59 7.90 -10.44 -0.86
N ILE A 60 8.94 -9.61 -0.96
CA ILE A 60 10.33 -10.06 -0.96
C ILE A 60 10.66 -10.74 0.38
N LEU A 61 10.27 -10.14 1.51
CA LEU A 61 10.48 -10.73 2.83
C LEU A 61 9.75 -12.07 2.98
N ALA A 62 8.52 -12.18 2.47
CA ALA A 62 7.77 -13.43 2.47
C ALA A 62 8.45 -14.53 1.63
N ILE A 63 8.96 -14.18 0.44
CA ILE A 63 9.73 -15.11 -0.40
C ILE A 63 10.97 -15.59 0.35
N ILE A 64 11.75 -14.68 0.92
CA ILE A 64 12.95 -15.03 1.70
C ILE A 64 12.59 -15.95 2.87
N ALA A 65 11.47 -15.72 3.55
CA ALA A 65 11.01 -16.54 4.66
C ALA A 65 10.60 -17.97 4.27
N ILE A 66 10.26 -18.23 3.00
CA ILE A 66 9.96 -19.58 2.48
C ILE A 66 11.25 -20.36 2.25
N PHE A 67 12.35 -19.69 1.87
CA PHE A 67 13.63 -20.33 1.54
C PHE A 67 14.60 -20.44 2.74
N ILE A 68 14.28 -19.87 3.90
CA ILE A 68 15.05 -19.91 5.16
C ILE A 68 14.27 -20.63 6.27
#